data_AF-A0A6J0SEP9-F1
#
_entry.id   AF-A0A6J0SEP9-F1
#
_cell.length_a   1.000
_cell.length_b   1.000
_cell.length_c   1.000
_cell.angle_alpha   90.00
_cell.angle_beta   90.00
_cell.angle_gamma   90.00
#
_symmetry.space_group_name_H-M   'P 1'
#
loop_
_entity.id
_entity.type
_entity.pdbx_description
1 polymer ?
#
loop_
_entity_poly.entity_id
_entity_poly.type
_entity_poly.pdbx_seq_one_letter_code
_entity_poly.pdbx_strand_id
1 'polypeptide(L)'
;IYSTSLSEPPPPGYEEVEEVVPPYSAFSAQGMPEGDLVYVNYGSIEDFQRLEREMGINCSGKIVIARYGKIFRGNKVKNAEMAGAKGVILYSDPANSCARGVAPYPDGWNLPGDGAQRGNVLILDGAGDPLTPGYPAK
;
A
#
# COMPACT_ATOMS: atom_id res chain seq x y z
N ILE A 1 -7.94 -9.47 16.39
CA ILE A 1 -6.77 -9.83 15.55
C ILE A 1 -7.30 -10.16 14.15
N TYR A 2 -7.03 -9.34 13.14
CA TYR A 2 -7.37 -9.66 11.75
C TYR A 2 -6.22 -10.48 11.17
N SER A 3 -6.50 -11.70 10.71
CA SER A 3 -5.56 -12.53 9.98
C SER A 3 -5.87 -12.39 8.49
N THR A 4 -4.99 -11.74 7.74
CA THR A 4 -5.11 -11.64 6.28
C THR A 4 -4.38 -12.83 5.66
N SER A 5 -5.00 -14.01 5.68
CA SER A 5 -4.54 -15.21 4.96
C SER A 5 -5.11 -15.25 3.54
N LEU A 6 -5.30 -14.10 2.90
CA LEU A 6 -5.86 -14.03 1.56
C LEU A 6 -4.78 -14.45 0.56
N SER A 7 -4.98 -15.62 -0.05
CA SER A 7 -4.21 -16.10 -1.19
C SER A 7 -4.95 -15.66 -2.45
N GLU A 8 -4.24 -15.00 -3.37
CA GLU A 8 -4.75 -14.74 -4.71
C GLU A 8 -4.67 -16.07 -5.50
N PRO A 9 -5.81 -16.72 -5.82
CA PRO A 9 -5.77 -17.94 -6.60
C PRO A 9 -5.21 -17.65 -7.99
N PRO A 10 -4.50 -18.61 -8.61
CA PRO A 10 -4.05 -18.44 -9.99
C PRO A 10 -5.28 -18.25 -10.89
N PRO A 11 -5.20 -17.33 -11.87
CA PRO A 11 -6.28 -17.14 -12.82
C PRO A 11 -6.49 -18.40 -13.69
N PRO A 12 -7.68 -18.60 -14.28
CA PRO A 12 -7.94 -19.71 -15.19
C PRO A 12 -6.88 -19.77 -16.31
N GLY A 13 -6.30 -20.95 -16.54
CA GLY A 13 -5.20 -21.16 -17.49
C GLY A 13 -3.79 -20.95 -16.92
N TYR A 14 -3.66 -20.63 -15.63
CA TYR A 14 -2.39 -20.49 -14.91
C TYR A 14 -2.31 -21.41 -13.68
N GLU A 15 -3.11 -22.48 -13.65
CA GLU A 15 -3.18 -23.41 -12.51
C GLU A 15 -1.85 -24.12 -12.23
N GLU A 16 -0.98 -24.22 -13.23
CA GLU A 16 0.37 -24.80 -13.11
C GLU A 16 1.40 -23.79 -12.57
N VAL A 17 1.04 -22.52 -12.37
CA VAL A 17 1.94 -21.54 -11.75
C VAL A 17 1.99 -21.78 -10.25
N GLU A 18 3.03 -22.51 -9.85
CA GLU A 18 3.38 -22.70 -8.45
C GLU A 18 4.14 -21.46 -7.91
N GLU A 19 4.19 -21.32 -6.59
CA GLU A 19 5.01 -20.30 -5.89
C GLU A 19 4.64 -18.82 -6.11
N VAL A 20 3.36 -18.50 -6.32
CA VAL A 20 2.91 -17.10 -6.36
C VAL A 20 3.18 -16.41 -5.02
N VAL A 21 4.09 -15.44 -5.03
CA VAL A 21 4.45 -14.66 -3.83
C VAL A 21 3.22 -13.89 -3.33
N PRO A 22 2.78 -14.05 -2.07
CA PRO A 22 1.63 -13.33 -1.53
C PRO A 22 1.79 -11.81 -1.63
N PRO A 23 0.70 -11.03 -1.64
CA PRO A 23 0.80 -9.57 -1.64
C PRO A 23 1.53 -9.04 -0.41
N TYR A 24 2.57 -8.23 -0.63
CA TYR A 24 3.30 -7.56 0.43
C TYR A 24 3.89 -6.23 -0.05
N SER A 25 4.22 -5.36 0.91
CA SER A 25 4.99 -4.13 0.69
C SER A 25 6.48 -4.43 0.92
N ALA A 26 7.27 -4.44 -0.16
CA ALA A 26 8.70 -4.76 -0.04
C ALA A 26 9.44 -3.68 0.77
N PHE A 27 10.36 -4.13 1.63
CA PHE A 27 11.10 -3.32 2.61
C PHE A 27 10.25 -2.72 3.75
N SER A 28 9.03 -3.22 3.97
CA SER A 28 8.26 -2.88 5.17
C SER A 28 8.96 -3.37 6.43
N ALA A 29 8.91 -2.56 7.49
CA ALA A 29 9.40 -2.95 8.81
C ALA A 29 8.57 -4.11 9.40
N GLN A 30 9.22 -5.01 10.13
CA GLN A 30 8.53 -6.07 10.84
C GLN A 30 7.81 -5.51 12.08
N GLY A 31 6.59 -6.00 12.36
CA GLY A 31 5.86 -5.62 13.56
C GLY A 31 4.41 -6.12 13.58
N MET A 32 3.79 -6.06 14.76
CA MET A 32 2.36 -6.35 14.97
C MET A 32 1.70 -5.19 15.74
N PRO A 33 1.60 -3.99 15.15
CA PRO A 33 1.00 -2.85 15.84
C PRO A 33 -0.52 -3.05 15.99
N GLU A 34 -1.05 -2.64 17.15
CA GLU A 34 -2.49 -2.60 17.41
C GLU A 34 -2.93 -1.18 17.73
N GLY A 35 -3.91 -0.63 17.03
CA GLY A 35 -4.44 0.70 17.32
C GLY A 35 -5.65 1.04 16.47
N ASP A 36 -6.23 2.21 16.75
CA ASP A 36 -7.36 2.72 15.98
C ASP A 36 -6.97 2.94 14.51
N LEU A 37 -7.97 2.81 13.64
CA LEU A 37 -7.81 3.02 12.21
C LEU A 37 -8.22 4.44 11.82
N VAL A 38 -7.39 5.13 11.03
CA VAL A 38 -7.71 6.44 10.44
C VAL A 38 -7.60 6.38 8.93
N TYR A 39 -8.65 6.78 8.23
CA TYR A 39 -8.61 6.94 6.78
C TYR A 39 -7.93 8.24 6.39
N VAL A 40 -6.90 8.15 5.54
CA VAL A 40 -6.05 9.29 5.16
C VAL A 40 -6.05 9.59 3.66
N ASN A 41 -7.16 9.26 2.97
CA ASN A 41 -7.30 9.50 1.53
C ASN A 41 -6.12 8.91 0.72
N TYR A 42 -5.35 9.72 -0.02
CA TYR A 42 -4.18 9.24 -0.77
C TYR A 42 -2.89 9.32 0.05
N GLY A 43 -2.93 9.71 1.33
CA GLY A 43 -1.75 9.82 2.20
C GLY A 43 -0.77 10.90 1.75
N SER A 44 -1.26 11.94 1.06
CA SER A 44 -0.43 13.09 0.71
C SER A 44 -0.17 13.98 1.93
N ILE A 45 0.80 14.88 1.84
CA ILE A 45 1.10 15.83 2.91
C ILE A 45 -0.15 16.68 3.21
N GLU A 46 -0.87 17.08 2.17
CA GLU A 46 -2.11 17.85 2.27
C GLU A 46 -3.22 17.06 2.97
N ASP A 47 -3.33 15.75 2.71
CA ASP A 47 -4.30 14.87 3.39
C ASP A 47 -4.05 14.85 4.91
N PHE A 48 -2.79 14.67 5.33
CA PHE A 48 -2.42 14.69 6.76
C PHE A 48 -2.61 16.07 7.39
N GLN A 49 -2.25 17.15 6.69
CA GLN A 49 -2.45 18.51 7.19
C GLN A 49 -3.94 18.84 7.36
N ARG A 50 -4.79 18.40 6.42
CA ARG A 50 -6.25 18.58 6.51
C ARG A 50 -6.81 17.84 7.71
N LEU A 51 -6.40 16.58 7.93
CA LEU A 51 -6.82 15.80 9.08
C LEU A 51 -6.46 16.49 10.40
N GLU A 52 -5.21 16.94 10.54
CA GLU A 52 -4.73 17.58 11.76
C GLU A 52 -5.39 18.95 11.98
N ARG A 53 -5.35 19.83 10.98
CA ARG A 53 -5.68 21.26 11.13
C ARG A 53 -7.15 21.58 10.95
N GLU A 54 -7.84 20.89 10.05
CA GLU A 54 -9.24 21.18 9.73
C GLU A 54 -10.20 20.22 10.43
N MET A 55 -9.79 18.96 10.64
CA MET A 55 -10.65 17.92 11.20
C MET A 55 -10.31 17.57 12.66
N GLY A 56 -9.19 18.06 13.19
CA GLY A 56 -8.76 17.78 14.57
C GLY A 56 -8.42 16.31 14.83
N ILE A 57 -8.07 15.55 13.79
CA ILE A 57 -7.75 14.13 13.87
C ILE A 57 -6.24 13.95 14.03
N ASN A 58 -5.83 13.37 15.16
CA ASN A 58 -4.43 13.03 15.43
C ASN A 58 -4.12 11.59 14.98
N CYS A 59 -3.14 11.42 14.08
CA CYS A 59 -2.70 10.11 13.57
C CYS A 59 -1.62 9.44 14.44
N SER A 60 -1.07 10.15 15.43
CA SER A 60 -0.03 9.64 16.32
C SER A 60 -0.48 8.39 17.07
N GLY A 61 0.30 7.31 16.97
CA GLY A 61 0.01 6.02 17.59
C GLY A 61 -1.16 5.25 16.97
N LYS A 62 -1.68 5.69 15.82
CA LYS A 62 -2.78 5.03 15.09
C LYS A 62 -2.25 4.26 13.88
N ILE A 63 -3.08 3.35 13.37
CA ILE A 63 -2.87 2.70 12.07
C ILE A 63 -3.61 3.54 11.04
N VAL A 64 -2.95 3.92 9.96
CA VAL A 64 -3.59 4.69 8.88
C VAL A 64 -3.91 3.78 7.70
N ILE A 65 -5.03 4.04 7.03
CA ILE A 65 -5.41 3.37 5.78
C ILE A 65 -5.48 4.41 4.65
N ALA A 66 -4.74 4.16 3.58
CA ALA A 66 -4.63 5.04 2.43
C ALA A 66 -4.89 4.27 1.13
N ARG A 67 -5.55 4.92 0.17
CA ARG A 67 -5.72 4.36 -1.18
C ARG A 67 -4.48 4.60 -2.04
N TYR A 68 -4.20 3.65 -2.92
CA TYR A 68 -3.22 3.82 -3.99
C TYR A 68 -3.61 4.94 -4.96
N GLY A 69 -2.62 5.49 -5.66
CA GLY A 69 -2.76 6.58 -6.62
C GLY A 69 -2.18 7.93 -6.16
N LYS A 70 -2.18 8.91 -7.07
CA LYS A 70 -1.70 10.31 -6.92
C LYS A 70 -0.20 10.48 -6.62
N ILE A 71 0.31 9.84 -5.57
CA ILE A 71 1.72 9.91 -5.17
C ILE A 71 2.32 8.50 -5.06
N PHE A 72 3.64 8.41 -5.18
CA PHE A 72 4.37 7.16 -4.98
C PHE A 72 4.12 6.57 -3.58
N ARG A 73 3.97 5.24 -3.49
CA ARG A 73 3.57 4.55 -2.26
C ARG A 73 4.56 4.72 -1.10
N GLY A 74 5.86 4.80 -1.37
CA GLY A 74 6.86 5.11 -0.34
C GLY A 74 6.65 6.49 0.29
N ASN A 75 6.18 7.48 -0.48
CA ASN A 75 5.88 8.81 0.06
C ASN A 75 4.67 8.77 1.01
N LYS A 76 3.68 7.91 0.74
CA LYS A 76 2.55 7.69 1.65
C LYS A 76 3.04 7.15 3.00
N VAL A 77 3.96 6.18 2.97
CA VAL A 77 4.54 5.58 4.19
C VAL A 77 5.38 6.62 4.95
N LYS A 78 6.25 7.37 4.26
CA LYS A 78 7.05 8.46 4.84
C LYS A 78 6.17 9.53 5.49
N ASN A 79 5.11 9.97 4.80
CA ASN A 79 4.19 10.97 5.34
C ASN A 79 3.44 10.45 6.58
N ALA A 80 3.01 9.17 6.55
CA ALA A 80 2.35 8.55 7.68
C ALA A 80 3.28 8.44 8.91
N GLU A 81 4.54 8.07 8.69
CA GLU A 81 5.57 8.07 9.73
C GLU A 81 5.77 9.47 10.32
N MET A 82 5.89 10.50 9.47
CA MET A 82 5.98 11.89 9.92
C MET A 82 4.74 12.36 10.70
N ALA A 83 3.56 11.82 10.40
CA ALA A 83 2.31 12.07 11.14
C ALA A 83 2.19 11.24 12.43
N GLY A 84 3.22 10.45 12.77
CA GLY A 84 3.27 9.61 13.97
C GLY A 84 2.47 8.32 13.89
N ALA A 85 2.02 7.91 12.70
CA ALA A 85 1.34 6.64 12.53
C ALA A 85 2.29 5.48 12.84
N LYS A 86 1.76 4.42 13.45
CA LYS A 86 2.53 3.21 13.81
C LYS A 86 2.33 2.04 12.84
N GLY A 87 1.55 2.25 11.78
CA GLY A 87 1.29 1.27 10.74
C GLY A 87 0.50 1.89 9.59
N VAL A 88 0.67 1.35 8.39
CA VAL A 88 0.02 1.81 7.16
C VAL A 88 -0.61 0.63 6.42
N ILE A 89 -1.88 0.77 6.06
CA ILE A 89 -2.60 -0.14 5.17
C ILE A 89 -2.77 0.58 3.83
N LEU A 90 -2.38 -0.08 2.74
CA LEU A 90 -2.56 0.41 1.37
C LEU A 90 -3.57 -0.47 0.64
N TYR A 91 -4.56 0.14 -0.02
CA TYR A 91 -5.57 -0.60 -0.78
C TYR A 91 -5.83 0.02 -2.17
N SER A 92 -6.26 -0.82 -3.11
CA SER A 92 -6.65 -0.41 -4.46
C SER A 92 -8.12 -0.03 -4.49
N ASP A 93 -8.43 1.27 -4.47
CA ASP A 93 -9.80 1.76 -4.53
C ASP A 93 -10.38 1.57 -5.95
N PRO A 94 -11.54 0.91 -6.13
CA PRO A 94 -12.16 0.72 -7.45
C PRO A 94 -12.40 2.03 -8.20
N ALA A 95 -12.57 3.16 -7.51
CA ALA A 95 -12.67 4.47 -8.14
C ALA A 95 -11.42 4.88 -8.92
N ASN A 96 -10.26 4.27 -8.63
CA ASN A 96 -8.99 4.50 -9.31
C ASN A 96 -8.49 3.30 -10.12
N SER A 97 -8.95 2.10 -9.79
CA SER A 97 -8.42 0.84 -10.33
C SER A 97 -9.37 0.12 -11.29
N CYS A 98 -10.61 0.60 -11.46
CA CYS A 98 -11.61 -0.04 -12.30
C CYS A 98 -12.27 0.95 -13.28
N ALA A 99 -12.34 0.57 -14.55
CA ALA A 99 -13.10 1.26 -15.57
C ALA A 99 -14.60 0.97 -15.48
N ARG A 100 -15.43 1.98 -15.71
CA ARG A 100 -16.89 1.86 -15.60
C ARG A 100 -17.44 0.92 -16.68
N GLY A 101 -18.29 -0.02 -16.28
CA GLY A 101 -18.94 -0.96 -17.20
C GLY A 101 -18.05 -2.10 -17.69
N VAL A 102 -16.84 -2.25 -17.14
CA VAL A 102 -15.91 -3.35 -17.45
C VAL A 102 -15.98 -4.39 -16.35
N ALA A 103 -16.06 -5.67 -16.72
CA ALA A 103 -16.05 -6.78 -15.76
C ALA A 103 -14.65 -6.92 -15.11
N PRO A 104 -14.57 -7.36 -13.85
CA PRO A 104 -13.31 -7.81 -13.26
C PRO A 104 -12.72 -9.00 -14.02
N TYR A 105 -11.41 -9.18 -13.94
CA TYR A 105 -10.77 -10.41 -14.40
C TYR A 105 -11.39 -11.64 -13.70
N PRO A 106 -11.61 -12.78 -14.39
CA PRO A 106 -11.18 -13.11 -15.76
C PRO A 106 -12.07 -12.60 -16.90
N ASP A 107 -13.30 -12.18 -16.61
CA ASP A 107 -14.30 -11.85 -17.64
C ASP A 107 -14.08 -10.45 -18.25
N GLY A 108 -13.22 -9.64 -17.64
CA GLY A 108 -12.74 -8.38 -18.19
C GLY A 108 -11.36 -8.01 -17.65
N TRP A 109 -10.99 -6.74 -17.78
CA TRP A 109 -9.64 -6.28 -17.41
C TRP A 109 -9.61 -5.40 -16.15
N ASN A 110 -10.73 -5.26 -15.45
CA ASN A 110 -10.74 -4.60 -14.15
C ASN A 110 -10.09 -5.45 -13.07
N LEU A 111 -9.54 -4.78 -12.06
CA LEU A 111 -8.96 -5.44 -10.89
C LEU A 111 -10.06 -6.24 -10.14
N PRO A 112 -9.86 -7.54 -9.85
CA PRO A 112 -10.76 -8.31 -9.01
C PRO A 112 -10.66 -7.87 -7.55
N GLY A 113 -11.72 -8.13 -6.76
CA GLY A 113 -11.85 -7.60 -5.39
C GLY A 113 -10.85 -8.17 -4.38
N ASP A 114 -10.27 -9.33 -4.68
CA ASP A 114 -9.19 -9.99 -3.94
C ASP A 114 -7.79 -9.58 -4.42
N GLY A 115 -7.69 -8.88 -5.54
CA GLY A 115 -6.43 -8.43 -6.12
C GLY A 115 -5.79 -7.28 -5.35
N ALA A 116 -4.52 -7.46 -4.96
CA ALA A 116 -3.74 -6.46 -4.24
C ALA A 116 -2.47 -6.04 -5.01
N GLN A 117 -2.24 -4.72 -5.10
CA GLN A 117 -1.05 -4.19 -5.75
C GLN A 117 0.20 -4.38 -4.87
N ARG A 118 1.15 -5.20 -5.33
CA ARG A 118 2.50 -5.34 -4.76
C ARG A 118 3.37 -4.12 -5.09
N GLY A 119 4.45 -3.91 -4.34
CA GLY A 119 5.46 -2.90 -4.65
C GLY A 119 6.37 -2.56 -3.48
N ASN A 120 7.50 -1.91 -3.75
CA ASN A 120 8.41 -1.42 -2.71
C ASN A 120 7.93 -0.09 -2.12
N VAL A 121 8.24 0.14 -0.85
CA VAL A 121 7.95 1.38 -0.12
C VAL A 121 9.20 2.19 0.22
N LEU A 122 10.36 1.83 -0.34
CA LEU A 122 11.61 2.57 -0.11
C LEU A 122 11.58 3.94 -0.76
N ILE A 123 12.20 4.92 -0.09
CA ILE A 123 12.53 6.23 -0.64
C ILE A 123 14.04 6.28 -0.80
N LEU A 124 14.50 6.08 -2.04
CA LEU A 124 15.93 6.00 -2.37
C LEU A 124 16.48 7.29 -2.98
N ASP A 125 15.62 8.16 -3.51
CA ASP A 125 16.02 9.43 -4.15
C ASP A 125 17.19 9.29 -5.14
N GLY A 126 17.22 8.17 -5.89
CA GLY A 126 18.25 7.85 -6.89
C GLY A 126 19.44 7.04 -6.38
N ALA A 127 19.46 6.60 -5.12
CA ALA A 127 20.60 5.90 -4.51
C ALA A 127 20.94 4.53 -5.12
N GLY A 128 19.98 3.86 -5.77
CA GLY A 128 20.18 2.49 -6.28
C GLY A 128 19.99 1.44 -5.20
N ASP A 129 20.93 0.51 -5.06
CA ASP A 129 20.91 -0.48 -3.97
C ASP A 129 20.95 0.24 -2.60
N PRO A 130 20.03 -0.07 -1.66
CA PRO A 130 19.97 0.61 -0.37
C PRO A 130 21.24 0.50 0.48
N LEU A 131 22.07 -0.52 0.25
CA LEU A 131 23.28 -0.78 1.04
C LEU A 131 24.55 -0.27 0.36
N THR A 132 24.53 0.00 -0.95
CA THR A 132 25.68 0.52 -1.70
C THR A 132 25.37 1.81 -2.48
N PRO A 133 24.92 2.89 -1.81
CA PRO A 133 24.63 4.14 -2.50
C PRO A 133 25.88 4.70 -3.18
N GLY A 134 25.82 4.89 -4.50
CA GLY A 134 26.91 5.43 -5.31
C GLY A 134 27.99 4.41 -5.71
N TYR A 135 27.86 3.14 -5.34
CA TYR A 135 28.80 2.07 -5.68
C TYR A 135 28.08 0.83 -6.25
N PRO A 136 28.72 0.03 -7.11
CA PRO A 136 28.14 -1.24 -7.56
C PRO A 136 28.12 -2.26 -6.41
N ALA A 137 26.99 -2.93 -6.23
CA ALA A 137 26.86 -4.07 -5.32
C ALA A 137 27.60 -5.28 -5.92
N LYS A 138 28.74 -5.65 -5.31
CA LYS A 138 29.62 -6.76 -5.74
C LYS A 138 29.45 -8.00 -4.86
#